data_AF-A0A5K1JRL5-F1
#
_entry.id   AF-A0A5K1JRL5-F1
#
_cell.length_a   1.000
_cell.length_b   1.000
_cell.length_c   1.000
_cell.angle_alpha   90.00
_cell.angle_beta   90.00
_cell.angle_gamma   90.00
#
_symmetry.space_group_name_H-M   'P 1'
#
loop_
_entity.id
_entity.type
_entity.pdbx_description
1 polymer ?
#
loop_
_entity_poly.entity_id
_entity_poly.type
_entity_poly.pdbx_seq_one_letter_code
_entity_poly.pdbx_strand_id
1 'polypeptide(L)'
;MAVNVYLRIQQVWGEGADSWDPNRFLAMDQTKQVRVGVFANLMTFSAGVRGCIGLIEMQALAAELLERFEFGLPKEHYEIVRAPAGLMIPLVKDRLELGSVMPLQVSVSQ
;
A
#
# COMPACT_ATOMS: atom_id res chain seq x y z
N MET A 1 -3.64 14.51 -4.69
CA MET A 1 -3.50 14.81 -3.24
C MET A 1 -4.73 14.40 -2.41
N ALA A 2 -5.97 14.55 -2.90
CA ALA A 2 -7.19 14.19 -2.17
C ALA A 2 -7.36 12.69 -1.80
N VAL A 3 -6.85 11.77 -2.64
CA VAL A 3 -6.96 10.31 -2.38
C VAL A 3 -6.26 9.90 -1.08
N ASN A 4 -5.09 10.47 -0.77
CA ASN A 4 -4.37 10.14 0.47
C ASN A 4 -5.16 10.54 1.72
N VAL A 5 -5.82 11.70 1.68
CA VAL A 5 -6.64 12.20 2.79
C VAL A 5 -7.85 11.29 3.00
N TYR A 6 -8.56 10.92 1.93
CA TYR A 6 -9.70 10.00 2.01
C TYR A 6 -9.32 8.68 2.71
N LEU A 7 -8.16 8.12 2.39
CA LEU A 7 -7.65 6.87 2.98
C LEU A 7 -7.26 6.97 4.47
N ARG A 8 -7.37 8.15 5.08
CA ARG A 8 -7.05 8.41 6.51
C ARG A 8 -8.25 8.93 7.30
N ILE A 9 -9.44 9.04 6.69
CA ILE A 9 -10.64 9.50 7.38
C ILE A 9 -11.09 8.43 8.39
N GLN A 10 -10.96 8.72 9.68
CA GLN A 10 -11.35 7.77 10.74
C GLN A 10 -12.83 7.38 10.71
N GLN A 11 -13.73 8.26 10.25
CA GLN A 11 -15.15 7.95 10.11
C GLN A 11 -15.42 6.86 9.04
N VAL A 12 -14.51 6.68 8.08
CA VAL A 12 -14.60 5.66 7.02
C VAL A 12 -13.80 4.41 7.39
N TRP A 13 -12.60 4.60 7.94
CA TRP A 13 -11.60 3.55 8.12
C TRP A 13 -11.44 3.08 9.57
N GLY A 14 -12.06 3.75 10.54
CA GLY A 14 -11.93 3.50 11.98
C GLY A 14 -10.80 4.32 12.63
N GLU A 15 -10.68 4.24 13.96
CA GLU A 15 -9.69 5.04 14.73
C GLU A 15 -8.24 4.81 14.27
N GLY A 16 -7.91 3.58 13.89
CA GLY A 16 -6.60 3.19 13.35
C GLY A 16 -6.41 3.49 11.86
N ALA A 17 -7.06 4.50 11.27
CA ALA A 17 -6.95 4.80 9.84
C ALA A 17 -5.51 5.10 9.38
N ASP A 18 -4.66 5.58 10.28
CA ASP A 18 -3.27 5.89 10.00
C ASP A 18 -2.29 4.71 10.19
N SER A 19 -2.77 3.58 10.73
CA SER A 19 -1.97 2.39 10.97
C SER A 19 -2.17 1.32 9.90
N TRP A 20 -1.10 0.55 9.65
CA TRP A 20 -1.17 -0.63 8.81
C TRP A 20 -1.88 -1.76 9.57
N ASP A 21 -3.09 -2.11 9.14
CA ASP A 21 -3.86 -3.24 9.65
C ASP A 21 -4.66 -3.89 8.51
N PRO A 22 -4.16 -5.01 7.95
CA PRO A 22 -4.87 -5.76 6.93
C PRO A 22 -6.19 -6.39 7.41
N ASN A 23 -6.31 -6.72 8.70
CA ASN A 23 -7.49 -7.39 9.24
C ASN A 23 -8.73 -6.49 9.21
N ARG A 24 -8.55 -5.18 9.12
CA ARG A 24 -9.61 -4.20 8.88
C ARG A 24 -10.55 -4.64 7.75
N PHE A 25 -9.99 -5.08 6.62
CA PHE A 25 -10.80 -5.45 5.45
C PHE A 25 -11.65 -6.70 5.68
N LEU A 26 -11.27 -7.56 6.64
CA LEU A 26 -12.04 -8.74 7.04
C LEU A 26 -13.15 -8.37 8.02
N ALA A 27 -12.93 -7.37 8.88
CA ALA A 27 -13.88 -6.92 9.89
C ALA A 27 -14.89 -5.87 9.36
N MET A 28 -14.61 -5.24 8.22
CA MET A 28 -15.47 -4.20 7.64
C MET A 28 -16.81 -4.75 7.15
N ASP A 29 -17.89 -4.21 7.70
CA ASP A 29 -19.25 -4.50 7.24
C ASP A 29 -19.55 -3.73 5.93
N GLN A 30 -19.42 -4.42 4.80
CA GLN A 30 -19.63 -3.85 3.46
C GLN A 30 -21.06 -3.37 3.23
N THR A 31 -22.05 -3.80 4.03
CA THR A 31 -23.45 -3.37 3.88
C THR A 31 -23.69 -1.97 4.42
N LYS A 32 -22.85 -1.52 5.36
CA LYS A 32 -22.95 -0.21 6.02
C LYS A 32 -22.11 0.88 5.34
N GLN A 33 -21.39 0.54 4.27
CA GLN A 33 -20.47 1.46 3.61
C GLN A 33 -20.99 1.90 2.24
N VAL A 34 -20.83 3.18 1.94
CA VAL A 34 -20.94 3.69 0.56
C VAL A 34 -19.76 3.13 -0.22
N ARG A 35 -20.04 2.40 -1.30
CA ARG A 35 -19.02 1.76 -2.13
C ARG A 35 -18.40 2.79 -3.08
N VAL A 36 -17.11 3.04 -2.92
CA VAL A 36 -16.31 3.83 -3.86
C VAL A 36 -15.07 3.05 -4.31
N GLY A 37 -14.47 3.52 -5.41
CA GLY A 37 -13.32 2.85 -5.99
C GLY A 37 -13.68 1.54 -6.69
N VAL A 38 -12.65 0.87 -7.23
CA VAL A 38 -12.80 -0.45 -7.87
C VAL A 38 -12.63 -1.62 -6.90
N PHE A 39 -12.05 -1.40 -5.72
CA PHE A 39 -11.74 -2.46 -4.76
C PHE A 39 -11.74 -1.97 -3.32
N ALA A 40 -12.36 -2.73 -2.41
CA ALA A 40 -12.29 -2.58 -0.95
C ALA A 40 -12.46 -1.14 -0.42
N ASN A 41 -13.31 -0.35 -1.08
CA ASN A 41 -13.52 1.07 -0.77
C ASN A 41 -12.28 1.98 -0.92
N LEU A 42 -11.22 1.50 -1.58
CA LEU A 42 -9.97 2.21 -1.83
C LEU A 42 -10.06 3.05 -3.10
N MET A 43 -9.72 4.34 -2.99
CA MET A 43 -9.65 5.26 -4.13
C MET A 43 -8.28 5.26 -4.84
N THR A 44 -7.33 4.41 -4.41
CA THR A 44 -5.98 4.29 -5.00
C THR A 44 -6.02 3.91 -6.48
N PHE A 45 -7.00 3.09 -6.87
CA PHE A 45 -7.17 2.59 -8.25
C PHE A 45 -8.26 3.34 -9.02
N SER A 46 -8.65 4.52 -8.54
CA SER A 46 -9.74 5.31 -9.13
C SER A 46 -11.07 4.54 -9.16
N ALA A 47 -12.04 4.96 -9.98
CA ALA A 47 -13.36 4.35 -10.09
C ALA A 47 -13.95 4.45 -11.52
N GLY A 48 -15.00 3.67 -11.79
CA GLY A 48 -15.77 3.72 -13.03
C GLY A 48 -15.01 3.24 -14.27
N VAL A 49 -15.39 3.74 -15.44
CA VAL A 49 -14.81 3.34 -16.75
C VAL A 49 -13.32 3.69 -16.93
N ARG A 50 -12.76 4.51 -16.03
CA ARG A 50 -11.33 4.87 -15.97
C ARG A 50 -10.64 4.28 -14.73
N GLY A 51 -11.25 3.30 -14.08
CA GLY A 51 -10.62 2.55 -12.99
C GLY A 51 -9.39 1.79 -13.48
N CYS A 52 -8.37 1.70 -12.64
CA CYS A 52 -7.15 0.96 -12.96
C CYS A 52 -7.41 -0.55 -12.92
N ILE A 53 -7.00 -1.26 -13.97
CA ILE A 53 -7.11 -2.72 -14.09
C ILE A 53 -5.91 -3.47 -13.50
N GLY A 54 -4.82 -2.77 -13.19
CA GLY A 54 -3.55 -3.36 -12.72
C GLY A 54 -3.61 -3.96 -11.31
N LEU A 55 -4.72 -3.81 -10.58
CA LEU A 55 -4.90 -4.42 -9.25
C LEU A 55 -4.67 -5.94 -9.28
N ILE A 56 -5.20 -6.61 -10.29
CA ILE A 56 -5.11 -8.06 -10.45
C ILE A 56 -3.64 -8.48 -10.65
N GLU A 57 -2.89 -7.72 -11.44
CA GLU A 57 -1.46 -7.98 -11.69
C GLU A 57 -0.65 -7.86 -10.40
N MET A 58 -0.86 -6.82 -9.59
CA MET A 58 -0.16 -6.69 -8.31
C MET A 58 -0.51 -7.82 -7.34
N GLN A 59 -1.77 -8.27 -7.31
CA GLN A 59 -2.16 -9.40 -6.45
C GLN A 59 -1.50 -10.70 -6.89
N ALA A 60 -1.47 -10.98 -8.20
CA ALA A 60 -0.82 -12.16 -8.75
C ALA A 60 0.70 -12.14 -8.49
N LEU A 61 1.35 -11.00 -8.73
CA LEU A 61 2.79 -10.84 -8.46
C LEU A 61 3.09 -10.97 -6.97
N ALA A 62 2.29 -10.38 -6.09
CA ALA A 62 2.48 -10.47 -4.65
C ALA A 62 2.33 -11.92 -4.15
N ALA A 63 1.32 -12.65 -4.62
CA ALA A 63 1.14 -14.06 -4.27
C ALA A 63 2.36 -14.90 -4.68
N GLU A 64 2.80 -14.76 -5.93
CA GLU A 64 3.97 -15.50 -6.44
C GLU A 64 5.25 -15.18 -5.68
N LEU A 65 5.48 -13.90 -5.37
CA LEU A 65 6.66 -13.45 -4.64
C LEU A 65 6.67 -13.97 -3.20
N LEU A 66 5.52 -13.93 -2.52
CA LEU A 66 5.39 -14.41 -1.14
C LEU A 66 5.46 -15.93 -1.02
N GLU A 67 5.07 -16.67 -2.06
CA GLU A 67 5.23 -18.13 -2.10
C GLU A 67 6.68 -18.56 -2.32
N ARG A 68 7.45 -17.77 -3.08
CA ARG A 68 8.82 -18.15 -3.47
C ARG A 68 9.91 -17.53 -2.62
N PHE A 69 9.66 -16.41 -1.97
CA PHE A 69 10.68 -15.64 -1.28
C PHE A 69 10.26 -15.25 0.13
N GLU A 70 11.24 -15.26 1.03
CA GLU A 70 11.14 -14.64 2.34
C GLU A 70 11.72 -13.23 2.28
N PHE A 71 10.96 -12.26 2.81
CA PHE A 71 11.37 -10.85 2.87
C PHE A 71 11.71 -10.47 4.31
N GLY A 72 12.90 -9.90 4.49
CA GLY A 72 13.41 -9.43 5.78
C GLY A 72 13.82 -7.96 5.73
N LEU A 73 13.94 -7.35 6.92
CA LEU A 73 14.56 -6.05 7.04
C LEU A 73 16.07 -6.16 6.76
N PRO A 74 16.67 -5.17 6.08
CA PRO A 74 18.11 -5.12 5.90
C PRO A 74 18.83 -4.99 7.26
N LYS A 75 20.11 -5.40 7.29
CA LYS A 75 20.95 -5.28 8.49
C LYS A 75 21.18 -3.82 8.92
N GLU A 76 21.24 -2.91 7.94
CA GLU A 76 21.29 -1.48 8.19
C GLU A 76 19.88 -0.93 8.43
N HIS A 77 19.74 -0.02 9.39
CA HIS A 77 18.48 0.66 9.63
C HIS A 77 18.30 1.83 8.66
N TYR A 78 17.25 1.79 7.84
CA TYR A 78 16.87 2.89 6.96
C TYR A 78 15.58 3.54 7.45
N GLU A 79 15.61 4.85 7.69
CA GLU A 79 14.39 5.63 7.91
C GLU A 79 13.75 5.93 6.55
N ILE A 80 12.62 5.28 6.26
CA ILE A 80 11.89 5.47 5.01
C ILE A 80 10.91 6.63 5.14
N VAL A 81 11.03 7.61 4.25
CA VAL A 81 10.12 8.74 4.15
C VAL A 81 9.34 8.69 2.85
N ARG A 82 8.11 9.22 2.88
CA ARG A 82 7.27 9.37 1.68
C ARG A 82 7.51 10.75 1.07
N ALA A 83 7.75 10.81 -0.24
CA ALA A 83 7.94 12.08 -0.95
C ALA A 83 6.94 12.23 -2.11
N PRO A 84 6.36 13.43 -2.31
CA PRO A 84 5.51 13.71 -3.46
C PRO A 84 6.35 14.00 -4.71
N ALA A 85 6.21 13.16 -5.73
CA ALA A 85 6.91 13.29 -7.03
C ALA A 85 5.98 12.91 -8.20
N GLY A 86 4.77 13.50 -8.23
CA GLY A 86 3.67 13.09 -9.12
C GLY A 86 2.92 11.85 -8.62
N LEU A 87 3.66 10.87 -8.11
CA LEU A 87 3.19 9.79 -7.24
C LEU A 87 3.80 9.95 -5.84
N MET A 88 3.31 9.17 -4.87
CA MET A 88 3.99 9.05 -3.58
C MET A 88 5.05 7.97 -3.69
N ILE A 89 6.33 8.36 -3.60
CA ILE A 89 7.46 7.45 -3.71
C ILE A 89 8.15 7.26 -2.34
N PRO A 90 8.72 6.08 -2.06
CA PRO A 90 9.57 5.87 -0.90
C PRO A 90 10.97 6.42 -1.16
N LEU A 91 11.55 7.11 -0.18
CA LEU A 91 12.95 7.54 -0.16
C LEU A 91 13.58 7.12 1.16
N VAL A 92 14.89 6.88 1.14
CA VAL A 92 15.68 6.78 2.37
C VAL A 92 16.05 8.20 2.80
N LYS A 93 15.72 8.57 4.04
CA LYS A 93 16.04 9.88 4.60
C LYS A 93 17.55 10.14 4.53
N ASP A 94 17.92 11.36 4.16
CA ASP A 94 19.32 11.81 4.04
C ASP A 94 20.20 10.98 3.08
N ARG A 95 19.57 10.24 2.15
CA ARG A 95 20.21 9.39 1.13
C ARG A 95 19.52 9.53 -0.23
N LEU A 96 19.35 10.78 -0.69
CA LEU A 96 18.62 11.09 -1.93
C LEU A 96 19.30 10.50 -3.18
N GLU A 97 20.60 10.28 -3.13
CA GLU A 97 21.41 9.66 -4.20
C GLU A 97 20.98 8.23 -4.53
N LEU A 98 20.32 7.52 -3.60
CA LEU A 98 19.77 6.20 -3.85
C LEU A 98 18.49 6.23 -4.70
N GLY A 99 17.86 7.41 -4.83
CA GLY A 99 16.60 7.57 -5.52
C GLY A 99 15.42 6.89 -4.80
N SER A 100 14.41 6.50 -5.59
CA SER A 100 13.21 5.81 -5.07
C SER A 100 13.52 4.35 -4.76
N VAL A 101 13.77 4.04 -3.49
CA VAL A 101 14.14 2.68 -3.05
C VAL A 101 13.46 2.29 -1.73
N MET A 102 13.26 0.98 -1.57
CA MET A 102 12.85 0.36 -0.32
C MET A 102 13.76 -0.85 -0.09
N PRO A 103 14.88 -0.68 0.63
CA PRO A 103 15.86 -1.76 0.82
C PRO A 103 15.24 -2.94 1.60
N LEU A 104 15.42 -4.15 1.08
CA LEU A 104 14.88 -5.39 1.65
C LEU A 104 15.95 -6.49 1.55
N GLN A 105 15.97 -7.38 2.53
CA GLN A 105 16.66 -8.66 2.42
C GLN A 105 15.70 -9.67 1.79
N VAL A 106 16.20 -10.47 0.84
CA VAL A 106 15.40 -11.49 0.14
C VAL A 106 16.15 -12.82 0.20
N SER A 107 15.46 -13.88 0.62
CA SER A 107 15.91 -15.27 0.55
C SER A 107 14.87 -16.14 -0.14
N VAL A 108 15.26 -17.31 -0.64
CA VAL A 108 14.31 -18.28 -1.20
C VAL A 108 13.55 -18.94 -0.06
N SER A 109 12.22 -19.02 -0.18
CA SER A 109 11.37 -19.75 0.76
C SER A 109 11.70 -21.24 0.71
N GLN A 110 11.87 -21.87 1.87
CA GLN A 110 12.11 -23.32 1.99
C GLN A 110 10.84 -24.12 1.81
#